data_AF-A0A5E4TXL1-F1
#
_entry.id   AF-A0A5E4TXL1-F1
#
_cell.length_a   1.000
_cell.length_b   1.000
_cell.length_c   1.000
_cell.angle_alpha   90.00
_cell.angle_beta   90.00
_cell.angle_gamma   90.00
#
_symmetry.space_group_name_H-M   'P 1'
#
loop_
_entity.id
_entity.type
_entity.pdbx_description
1 polymer ?
#
loop_
_entity_poly.entity_id
_entity_poly.type
_entity_poly.pdbx_seq_one_letter_code
_entity_poly.pdbx_strand_id
1 'polypeptide(L)'
;MTDLPPPAGPLPICRGDALEDGGRGVRFEVCVAGRRTPAFVIRYEGRVYGYLNQCAHVPMELDWSEGQFFETSGLYLMCATHGAVYEPDTGHCVGGPCQGGALHPVRVEERRVDADQPSRANSANSALASSDAPNAAGLVASPGTTVVWWPDAYIEAPDAAAS
;
A
#
# COMPACT_ATOMS: atom_id res chain seq x y z
N MET A 1 11.22 -18.75 -22.28
CA MET A 1 10.21 -18.36 -21.27
C MET A 1 9.85 -16.92 -21.57
N THR A 2 8.63 -16.71 -22.07
CA THR A 2 8.24 -15.46 -22.73
C THR A 2 8.11 -14.35 -21.69
N ASP A 3 8.98 -13.35 -21.81
CA ASP A 3 8.96 -12.11 -21.03
C ASP A 3 7.72 -11.31 -21.45
N LEU A 4 6.65 -11.41 -20.66
CA LEU A 4 5.48 -10.57 -20.85
C LEU A 4 5.89 -9.16 -20.42
N PRO A 5 5.76 -8.12 -21.27
CA PRO A 5 6.08 -6.77 -20.86
C PRO A 5 5.27 -6.41 -19.60
N PRO A 6 5.86 -5.69 -18.63
CA PRO A 6 5.16 -5.30 -17.42
C PRO A 6 3.86 -4.57 -17.79
N PRO A 7 2.76 -4.82 -17.07
CA PRO A 7 1.48 -4.21 -17.39
C PRO A 7 1.63 -2.68 -17.41
N ALA A 8 1.15 -2.05 -18.48
CA ALA A 8 1.26 -0.60 -18.69
C ALA A 8 0.29 0.22 -17.80
N GLY A 9 -0.26 -0.38 -16.76
CA GLY A 9 -1.29 0.21 -15.91
C GLY A 9 -1.34 -0.42 -14.52
N PRO A 10 -2.10 0.18 -13.61
CA PRO A 10 -2.16 -0.27 -12.23
C PRO A 10 -2.75 -1.67 -12.11
N LEU A 11 -2.20 -2.45 -11.19
CA LEU A 11 -2.69 -3.78 -10.84
C LEU A 11 -3.46 -3.76 -9.52
N PRO A 12 -4.60 -4.47 -9.42
CA PRO A 12 -5.38 -4.51 -8.19
C PRO A 12 -4.64 -5.27 -7.07
N ILE A 13 -4.70 -4.71 -5.86
CA ILE A 13 -4.24 -5.36 -4.62
C ILE A 13 -5.45 -5.94 -3.86
N CYS A 14 -6.37 -5.07 -3.47
CA CYS A 14 -7.56 -5.42 -2.68
C CYS A 14 -8.67 -4.39 -2.86
N ARG A 15 -9.86 -4.68 -2.35
CA ARG A 15 -10.93 -3.67 -2.23
C ARG A 15 -10.53 -2.64 -1.17
N GLY A 16 -10.94 -1.39 -1.34
CA GLY A 16 -10.64 -0.33 -0.36
C GLY A 16 -11.21 -0.61 1.04
N ASP A 17 -12.34 -1.31 1.10
CA ASP A 17 -13.00 -1.75 2.34
C ASP A 17 -12.35 -2.97 3.01
N ALA A 18 -11.32 -3.57 2.40
CA ALA A 18 -10.50 -4.58 3.05
C ALA A 18 -9.41 -3.97 3.95
N LEU A 19 -9.15 -2.66 3.86
CA LEU A 19 -8.18 -1.94 4.70
C LEU A 19 -8.92 -1.06 5.71
N GLU A 20 -8.94 -1.51 6.96
CA GLU A 20 -9.34 -0.73 8.12
C GLU A 20 -8.26 0.29 8.48
N ASP A 21 -8.65 1.49 8.88
CA ASP A 21 -7.73 2.56 9.28
C ASP A 21 -6.99 2.18 10.57
N GLY A 22 -5.66 2.15 10.55
CA GLY A 22 -4.84 1.63 11.66
C GLY A 22 -4.97 0.11 11.88
N GLY A 23 -5.62 -0.61 10.95
CA GLY A 23 -5.92 -2.03 11.05
C GLY A 23 -4.90 -2.93 10.34
N ARG A 24 -5.29 -4.15 10.00
CA ARG A 24 -4.40 -5.09 9.28
C ARG A 24 -4.08 -4.57 7.88
N GLY A 25 -2.82 -4.70 7.49
CA GLY A 25 -2.39 -4.48 6.11
C GLY A 25 -2.68 -5.69 5.22
N VAL A 26 -2.60 -5.47 3.91
CA VAL A 26 -2.69 -6.53 2.89
C VAL A 26 -1.32 -6.71 2.25
N ARG A 27 -0.84 -7.95 2.22
CA ARG A 27 0.39 -8.32 1.52
C ARG A 27 0.13 -8.47 0.03
N PHE A 28 1.13 -8.10 -0.76
CA PHE A 28 1.18 -8.36 -2.20
C PHE A 28 2.63 -8.53 -2.64
N GLU A 29 2.85 -8.81 -3.91
CA GLU A 29 4.20 -8.93 -4.47
C GLU A 29 4.45 -7.88 -5.53
N VAL A 30 5.67 -7.36 -5.53
CA VAL A 30 6.20 -6.44 -6.55
C VAL A 30 7.43 -7.04 -7.21
N CYS A 31 7.82 -6.50 -8.37
CA CYS A 31 9.09 -6.83 -9.01
C CYS A 31 10.13 -5.75 -8.70
N VAL A 32 11.18 -6.09 -7.95
CA VAL A 32 12.33 -5.22 -7.67
C VAL A 32 13.57 -5.81 -8.34
N ALA A 33 14.16 -5.08 -9.29
CA ALA A 33 15.32 -5.53 -10.07
C ALA A 33 15.16 -6.96 -10.64
N GLY A 34 13.97 -7.28 -11.17
CA GLY A 34 13.64 -8.59 -11.75
C GLY A 34 13.35 -9.71 -10.75
N ARG A 35 13.30 -9.42 -9.44
CA ARG A 35 12.94 -10.38 -8.39
C ARG A 35 11.56 -10.09 -7.82
N ARG A 36 10.78 -11.14 -7.56
CA ARG A 36 9.55 -11.06 -6.77
C ARG A 36 9.92 -10.70 -5.33
N THR A 37 9.39 -9.60 -4.83
CA THR A 37 9.69 -9.07 -3.50
C THR A 37 8.39 -8.80 -2.75
N PRO A 38 8.26 -9.26 -1.50
CA PRO A 38 7.10 -8.99 -0.66
C PRO A 38 6.92 -7.49 -0.39
N ALA A 39 5.69 -7.04 -0.50
CA ALA A 39 5.26 -5.69 -0.18
C ALA A 39 3.96 -5.75 0.63
N PHE A 40 3.59 -4.63 1.24
CA PHE A 40 2.33 -4.50 1.93
C PHE A 40 1.72 -3.12 1.73
N VAL A 41 0.40 -3.05 1.91
CA VAL A 41 -0.37 -1.81 1.92
C VAL A 41 -1.18 -1.72 3.21
N ILE A 42 -1.24 -0.53 3.78
CA ILE A 42 -2.02 -0.19 4.99
C ILE A 42 -2.89 1.04 4.72
N ARG A 43 -3.89 1.25 5.59
CA ARG A 43 -4.61 2.52 5.67
C ARG A 43 -4.24 3.22 6.97
N TYR A 44 -3.89 4.50 6.86
CA TYR A 44 -3.60 5.38 7.99
C TYR A 44 -4.17 6.77 7.74
N GLU A 45 -4.89 7.31 8.72
CA GLU A 45 -5.62 8.59 8.62
C GLU A 45 -6.44 8.70 7.33
N GLY A 46 -7.09 7.60 6.95
CA GLY A 46 -7.95 7.52 5.77
C GLY A 46 -7.23 7.40 4.43
N ARG A 47 -5.90 7.37 4.39
CA ARG A 47 -5.10 7.28 3.16
C ARG A 47 -4.37 5.94 3.08
N VAL A 48 -4.13 5.45 1.87
CA VAL A 48 -3.37 4.22 1.65
C VAL A 48 -1.88 4.50 1.49
N TYR A 49 -1.06 3.67 2.14
CA TYR A 49 0.40 3.73 2.07
C TYR A 49 0.96 2.34 1.79
N GLY A 50 1.95 2.26 0.91
CA GLY A 50 2.56 1.01 0.47
C GLY A 50 4.05 1.01 0.71
N TYR A 51 4.59 -0.13 1.15
CA TYR A 51 6.02 -0.31 1.41
C TYR A 51 6.48 -1.70 1.00
N LEU A 52 7.77 -1.85 0.70
CA LEU A 52 8.39 -3.17 0.71
C LEU A 52 8.30 -3.73 2.13
N ASN A 53 8.03 -5.02 2.24
CA ASN A 53 8.01 -5.70 3.52
C ASN A 53 9.43 -6.06 3.94
N GLN A 54 10.23 -5.02 4.21
CA GLN A 54 11.65 -5.15 4.49
C GLN A 54 12.06 -4.08 5.49
N CYS A 55 12.47 -4.52 6.68
CA CYS A 55 12.86 -3.65 7.77
C CYS A 55 14.16 -2.92 7.43
N ALA A 56 14.21 -1.62 7.71
CA ALA A 56 15.37 -0.77 7.44
C ALA A 56 16.55 -1.05 8.39
N HIS A 57 16.31 -1.72 9.52
CA HIS A 57 17.36 -2.17 10.44
C HIS A 57 18.09 -3.41 9.91
N VAL A 58 17.35 -4.49 9.66
CA VAL A 58 17.85 -5.75 9.09
C VAL A 58 16.83 -6.17 8.03
N PRO A 59 17.24 -6.48 6.79
CA PRO A 59 16.36 -6.71 5.64
C PRO A 59 15.54 -8.01 5.73
N MET A 60 14.65 -8.06 6.71
CA MET A 60 13.66 -9.11 6.95
C MET A 60 12.26 -8.51 6.97
N GLU A 61 11.25 -9.36 6.88
CA GLU A 61 9.85 -8.95 6.91
C GLU A 61 9.46 -8.33 8.25
N LEU A 62 8.57 -7.33 8.20
CA LEU A 62 8.12 -6.59 9.38
C LEU A 62 7.10 -7.38 10.19
N ASP A 63 6.15 -8.04 9.52
CA ASP A 63 5.04 -8.73 10.16
C ASP A 63 5.45 -10.10 10.71
N TRP A 64 5.01 -10.40 11.93
CA TRP A 64 5.16 -11.74 12.54
C TRP A 64 3.99 -12.68 12.20
N SER A 65 2.87 -12.09 11.83
CA SER A 65 1.66 -12.75 11.36
C SER A 65 1.15 -11.92 10.19
N GLU A 66 0.78 -12.59 9.11
CA GLU A 66 0.39 -11.93 7.85
C GLU A 66 -0.49 -10.70 8.07
N GLY A 67 -0.05 -9.53 7.59
CA GLY A 67 -0.82 -8.29 7.68
C GLY A 67 -0.75 -7.54 9.02
N GLN A 68 -0.10 -8.08 10.04
CA GLN A 68 0.08 -7.40 11.33
C GLN A 68 1.33 -6.52 11.30
N PHE A 69 1.17 -5.28 10.82
CA PHE A 69 2.24 -4.29 10.73
C PHE A 69 2.15 -3.20 11.79
N PHE A 70 0.94 -2.78 12.17
CA PHE A 70 0.76 -1.80 13.23
C PHE A 70 1.10 -2.39 14.60
N GLU A 71 1.69 -1.56 15.46
CA GLU A 71 1.67 -1.84 16.89
C GLU A 71 0.26 -1.64 17.48
N THR A 72 0.05 -2.02 18.73
CA THR A 72 -1.27 -2.16 19.35
C THR A 72 -2.12 -0.89 19.35
N SER A 73 -1.52 0.31 19.35
CA SER A 73 -2.24 1.58 19.30
C SER A 73 -2.73 1.97 17.89
N GLY A 74 -2.21 1.32 16.84
CA GLY A 74 -2.54 1.63 15.45
C GLY A 74 -1.89 2.91 14.92
N LEU A 75 -0.92 3.48 15.66
CA LEU A 75 -0.29 4.76 15.32
C LEU A 75 1.06 4.60 14.62
N TYR A 76 1.75 3.48 14.85
CA TYR A 76 3.05 3.21 14.24
C TYR A 76 3.08 1.84 13.61
N LEU A 77 3.94 1.68 12.60
CA LEU A 77 4.32 0.37 12.10
C LEU A 77 5.50 -0.16 12.92
N MET A 78 5.51 -1.44 13.23
CA MET A 78 6.58 -2.07 14.01
C MET A 78 7.10 -3.33 13.32
N CYS A 79 8.42 -3.42 13.16
CA CYS A 79 9.06 -4.68 12.85
C CYS A 79 8.96 -5.61 14.06
N ALA A 80 8.17 -6.67 13.95
CA ALA A 80 7.83 -7.56 15.04
C ALA A 80 9.01 -8.39 15.55
N THR A 81 10.12 -8.48 14.78
CA THR A 81 11.30 -9.22 15.22
C THR A 81 12.18 -8.43 16.18
N HIS A 82 12.48 -7.17 15.86
CA HIS A 82 13.50 -6.37 16.59
C HIS A 82 12.99 -5.03 17.10
N GLY A 83 11.70 -4.71 16.91
CA GLY A 83 11.06 -3.53 17.47
C GLY A 83 11.47 -2.20 16.81
N ALA A 84 11.91 -2.21 15.55
CA ALA A 84 12.06 -0.99 14.76
C ALA A 84 10.67 -0.38 14.51
N VAL A 85 10.52 0.92 14.77
CA VAL A 85 9.22 1.62 14.77
C VAL A 85 9.24 2.70 13.69
N TYR A 86 8.20 2.73 12.86
CA TYR A 86 8.11 3.61 11.70
C TYR A 86 6.81 4.40 11.69
N GLU A 87 6.88 5.65 11.22
CA GLU A 87 5.71 6.45 10.87
C GLU A 87 4.96 5.83 9.68
N PRO A 88 3.63 5.61 9.75
CA PRO A 88 2.89 4.92 8.69
C PRO A 88 2.74 5.67 7.38
N ASP A 89 2.85 7.00 7.39
CA ASP A 89 2.65 7.87 6.23
C ASP A 89 3.97 8.18 5.48
N THR A 90 5.10 8.23 6.21
CA THR A 90 6.43 8.51 5.65
C THR A 90 7.30 7.26 5.53
N GLY A 91 7.06 6.24 6.36
CA GLY A 91 7.96 5.09 6.52
C GLY A 91 9.23 5.40 7.32
N HIS A 92 9.38 6.61 7.88
CA HIS A 92 10.56 7.04 8.62
C HIS A 92 10.66 6.35 9.98
N CYS A 93 11.86 5.87 10.34
CA CYS A 93 12.15 5.26 11.62
C CYS A 93 12.15 6.32 12.73
N VAL A 94 11.22 6.17 13.68
CA VAL A 94 11.10 7.05 14.85
C VAL A 94 11.51 6.39 16.16
N GLY A 95 11.85 5.09 16.13
CA GLY A 95 12.29 4.37 17.30
C GLY A 95 12.86 2.99 17.01
N GLY A 96 13.55 2.42 18.00
CA GLY A 96 14.18 1.11 17.90
C GLY A 96 15.51 1.15 17.13
N PRO A 97 15.98 0.00 16.63
CA PRO A 97 17.36 -0.16 16.17
C PRO A 97 17.64 0.37 14.75
N CYS A 98 16.65 0.92 14.04
CA CYS A 98 16.77 1.35 12.64
C CYS A 98 17.55 2.67 12.42
N GLN A 99 18.02 3.34 13.47
CA GLN A 99 18.92 4.52 13.39
C GLN A 99 18.44 5.64 12.44
N GLY A 100 17.12 5.88 12.34
CA GLY A 100 16.55 6.90 11.45
C GLY A 100 16.45 6.48 9.97
N GLY A 101 16.69 5.21 9.63
CA GLY A 101 16.40 4.66 8.30
C GLY A 101 14.92 4.72 7.94
N ALA A 102 14.56 4.34 6.71
CA ALA A 102 13.18 4.36 6.26
C ALA A 102 12.79 3.10 5.51
N LEU A 103 11.51 2.75 5.56
CA LEU A 103 10.93 1.72 4.71
C LEU A 103 10.98 2.18 3.25
N HIS A 104 11.18 1.23 2.33
CA HIS A 104 11.19 1.52 0.91
C HIS A 104 9.74 1.68 0.42
N PRO A 105 9.35 2.86 -0.09
CA PRO A 105 7.98 3.11 -0.50
C PRO A 105 7.62 2.33 -1.76
N VAL A 106 6.38 1.86 -1.82
CA VAL A 106 5.74 1.27 -3.00
C VAL A 106 4.57 2.14 -3.39
N ARG A 107 4.56 2.60 -4.65
CA ARG A 107 3.47 3.43 -5.16
C ARG A 107 2.15 2.66 -5.15
N VAL A 108 1.22 3.13 -4.33
CA VAL A 108 -0.16 2.66 -4.25
C VAL A 108 -1.13 3.82 -4.37
N GLU A 109 -2.36 3.53 -4.78
CA GLU A 109 -3.44 4.50 -4.87
C GLU A 109 -4.77 3.78 -4.62
N GLU A 110 -5.71 4.48 -4.02
CA GLU A 110 -7.09 4.02 -3.93
C GLU A 110 -7.92 4.68 -5.02
N ARG A 111 -8.50 3.87 -5.90
CA ARG A 111 -9.27 4.33 -7.05
C ARG A 111 -10.72 3.89 -6.92
N ARG A 112 -11.65 4.76 -7.30
CA ARG A 112 -13.05 4.34 -7.49
C ARG A 112 -13.10 3.28 -8.58
N VAL A 113 -13.88 2.24 -8.35
CA VAL A 113 -14.32 1.37 -9.42
C VAL A 113 -15.38 2.16 -10.14
N ASP A 114 -15.01 2.81 -11.25
CA ASP A 114 -16.02 3.40 -12.12
C ASP A 114 -16.93 2.25 -12.55
N ALA A 115 -18.20 2.32 -12.17
CA ALA A 115 -19.25 1.41 -12.64
C ALA A 115 -19.51 1.58 -14.15
N ASP A 116 -18.69 2.36 -14.86
CA ASP A 116 -18.88 2.81 -16.24
C ASP A 116 -17.58 2.73 -17.05
N GLN A 117 -17.04 1.53 -17.22
CA GLN A 117 -16.39 1.20 -18.48
C GLN A 117 -17.34 0.31 -19.28
N PRO A 118 -18.15 0.87 -20.20
CA PRO A 118 -18.94 0.06 -21.09
C PRO A 118 -17.97 -0.73 -21.95
N SER A 119 -18.05 -2.06 -21.88
CA SER A 119 -17.68 -2.88 -23.03
C SER A 119 -18.41 -2.29 -24.23
N ARG A 120 -17.72 -2.10 -25.35
CA ARG A 120 -18.33 -1.54 -26.57
C ARG A 120 -19.51 -2.43 -27.00
N ALA A 121 -20.72 -2.10 -26.55
CA ALA A 121 -21.99 -2.54 -27.09
C ALA A 121 -23.15 -1.72 -26.47
N ASN A 122 -23.65 -0.79 -27.29
CA ASN A 122 -24.98 -0.18 -27.31
C ASN A 122 -25.38 0.87 -26.25
N SER A 123 -25.58 2.07 -26.79
CA SER A 123 -26.19 3.29 -26.25
C SER A 123 -27.50 3.08 -25.47
N ALA A 124 -27.64 3.76 -24.33
CA ALA A 124 -28.83 4.54 -23.96
C ALA A 124 -28.65 5.36 -22.67
N ASN A 125 -28.82 6.68 -22.81
CA ASN A 125 -29.36 7.69 -21.89
C ASN A 125 -28.71 8.05 -20.53
N SER A 126 -28.40 9.35 -20.48
CA SER A 126 -28.01 10.27 -19.40
C SER A 126 -28.87 10.28 -18.12
N ALA A 127 -28.25 10.65 -16.99
CA ALA A 127 -28.77 11.69 -16.09
C ALA A 127 -27.68 12.20 -15.11
N LEU A 128 -27.65 13.51 -14.93
CA LEU A 128 -26.80 14.28 -14.01
C LEU A 128 -27.34 14.21 -12.58
N ALA A 129 -26.47 14.21 -11.57
CA ALA A 129 -26.79 14.74 -10.24
C ALA A 129 -25.51 15.14 -9.47
N SER A 130 -25.62 16.25 -8.75
CA SER A 130 -24.54 17.14 -8.32
C SER A 130 -23.98 16.83 -6.93
N SER A 131 -22.90 17.54 -6.63
CA SER A 131 -22.09 17.66 -5.41
C SER A 131 -22.84 17.87 -4.09
N ASP A 132 -22.28 17.36 -2.99
CA ASP A 132 -22.04 18.12 -1.76
C ASP A 132 -21.04 17.38 -0.84
N ALA A 133 -20.13 18.14 -0.22
CA ALA A 133 -19.30 17.74 0.93
C ALA A 133 -19.71 18.64 2.11
N PRO A 134 -19.71 18.19 3.38
CA PRO A 134 -18.45 18.14 4.15
C PRO A 134 -18.40 17.09 5.30
N ASN A 135 -17.18 16.77 5.77
CA ASN A 135 -16.67 16.96 7.16
C ASN A 135 -15.65 15.87 7.58
N ALA A 136 -14.62 16.31 8.28
CA ALA A 136 -13.54 15.50 8.84
C ALA A 136 -13.99 14.80 10.12
N ALA A 137 -14.18 13.48 10.05
CA ALA A 137 -14.19 12.55 11.18
C ALA A 137 -14.02 11.14 10.61
N GLY A 138 -12.88 10.50 10.89
CA GLY A 138 -12.58 9.09 10.55
C GLY A 138 -12.95 8.67 9.14
N LEU A 139 -12.03 8.83 8.18
CA LEU A 139 -12.28 8.42 6.79
C LEU A 139 -12.46 6.90 6.71
N VAL A 140 -13.71 6.46 6.86
CA VAL A 140 -14.10 5.08 6.64
C VAL A 140 -13.79 4.75 5.18
N ALA A 141 -13.27 3.54 4.94
CA ALA A 141 -13.01 3.04 3.59
C ALA A 141 -14.21 3.33 2.68
N SER A 142 -13.98 3.98 1.54
CA SER A 142 -15.06 4.32 0.62
C SER A 142 -15.55 3.05 -0.07
N PRO A 143 -16.79 2.57 0.16
CA PRO A 143 -17.30 1.40 -0.54
C PRO A 143 -17.26 1.63 -2.06
N GLY A 144 -16.88 0.60 -2.81
CA GLY A 144 -16.76 0.69 -4.28
C GLY A 144 -15.42 1.24 -4.78
N THR A 145 -14.37 1.18 -3.97
CA THR A 145 -12.99 1.49 -4.38
C THR A 145 -12.11 0.23 -4.41
N THR A 146 -11.02 0.31 -5.16
CA THR A 146 -9.97 -0.71 -5.24
C THR A 146 -8.63 -0.03 -4.98
N VAL A 147 -7.83 -0.64 -4.12
CA VAL A 147 -6.44 -0.28 -3.92
C VAL A 147 -5.60 -0.95 -4.98
N VAL A 148 -4.76 -0.19 -5.65
CA VAL A 148 -3.95 -0.66 -6.77
C VAL A 148 -2.50 -0.22 -6.61
N TRP A 149 -1.58 -0.92 -7.28
CA TRP A 149 -0.16 -0.57 -7.34
C TRP A 149 0.33 -0.44 -8.78
N TRP A 150 1.45 0.25 -8.99
CA TRP A 150 2.02 0.57 -10.30
C TRP A 150 3.30 -0.22 -10.57
N PRO A 151 3.28 -1.20 -11.50
CA PRO A 151 4.45 -2.01 -11.84
C PRO A 151 5.55 -1.26 -12.58
N ASP A 152 5.21 -0.14 -13.21
CA ASP A 152 6.15 0.79 -13.84
C ASP A 152 6.83 1.72 -12.83
N ALA A 153 6.36 1.76 -11.58
CA ALA A 153 7.06 2.48 -10.52
C ALA A 153 8.39 1.77 -10.26
N TYR A 154 9.47 2.38 -10.73
CA TYR A 154 10.81 1.93 -10.39
C TYR A 154 10.99 2.03 -8.87
N ILE A 155 11.11 0.87 -8.23
CA ILE A 155 11.53 0.76 -6.84
C ILE A 155 13.01 0.44 -6.89
N GLU A 156 13.84 1.40 -6.48
CA GLU A 156 15.26 1.15 -6.27
C GLU A 156 15.43 -0.05 -5.35
N ALA A 157 16.31 -0.97 -5.74
CA ALA A 157 16.64 -2.05 -4.84
C ALA A 157 17.22 -1.42 -3.56
N PRO A 158 16.78 -1.86 -2.37
CA PRO A 158 17.42 -1.45 -1.13
C PRO A 158 18.90 -1.64 -1.27
N ASP A 159 19.68 -0.59 -1.03
CA ASP A 159 21.14 -0.69 -1.04
C ASP A 159 21.52 -1.84 -0.12
N ALA A 160 22.20 -2.85 -0.65
CA ALA A 160 22.59 -4.04 0.09
C ALA A 160 23.66 -3.76 1.15
N ALA A 161 23.91 -2.50 1.49
CA ALA A 161 25.06 -2.03 2.25
C ALA A 161 24.66 -0.99 3.30
N ALA A 162 24.21 -1.49 4.44
CA ALA A 162 24.60 -0.95 5.74
C ALA A 162 25.02 -2.14 6.60
N SER A 163 26.17 -2.71 6.26
CA SER A 163 26.88 -3.75 6.99
C SER A 163 27.61 -3.18 8.20
#